data_AF-A0A3Q2WZM1-F1
#
_entry.id   AF-A0A3Q2WZM1-F1
#
_cell.length_a   1.000
_cell.length_b   1.000
_cell.length_c   1.000
_cell.angle_alpha   90.00
_cell.angle_beta   90.00
_cell.angle_gamma   90.00
#
_symmetry.space_group_name_H-M   'P 1'
#
loop_
_entity.id
_entity.type
_entity.pdbx_description
1 polymer ?
#
loop_
_entity_poly.entity_id
_entity_poly.type
_entity_poly.pdbx_seq_one_letter_code
_entity_poly.pdbx_strand_id
1 'polypeptide(L)'
;MLDTYTLTYVHRRRPPFVVVGCFQVILFVMHIAQLIMGALNLHDCPREPFIPIYLLVVGVVTLLFSILQCLHNCRSAWSCLVSLFVFCWFIAGNVWIYSVYEPNYNKTASPHMYCDKTLYLFAFWTMNLNYILLGFSLFCPCCSCFFVLPLPYGE
;
A
#
# COMPACT_ATOMS: atom_id res chain seq x y z
N MET A 1 -47.59 -12.57 -15.58
CA MET A 1 -46.51 -12.39 -16.58
C MET A 1 -45.66 -11.18 -16.17
N LEU A 2 -45.11 -11.19 -14.95
CA LEU A 2 -44.36 -10.05 -14.40
C LEU A 2 -43.21 -10.50 -13.48
N ASP A 3 -42.61 -11.66 -13.76
CA ASP A 3 -41.62 -12.30 -12.87
C ASP A 3 -40.22 -12.47 -13.48
N THR A 4 -40.02 -12.08 -14.75
CA THR A 4 -38.76 -12.39 -15.46
C THR A 4 -37.85 -11.16 -15.64
N TYR A 5 -38.37 -9.94 -15.47
CA TYR A 5 -37.64 -8.68 -15.78
C TYR A 5 -36.91 -8.05 -14.58
N THR A 6 -37.32 -8.33 -13.34
CA THR A 6 -36.74 -7.71 -12.13
C THR A 6 -35.52 -8.46 -11.58
N LEU A 7 -35.29 -9.71 -12.00
CA LEU A 7 -34.27 -10.60 -11.43
C LEU A 7 -32.89 -10.48 -12.12
N THR A 8 -32.83 -9.84 -13.29
CA THR A 8 -31.59 -9.66 -14.08
C THR A 8 -30.82 -8.38 -13.74
N TYR A 9 -31.36 -7.47 -12.92
CA TYR A 9 -30.78 -6.12 -12.74
C TYR A 9 -29.83 -5.92 -11.55
N VAL A 10 -29.65 -6.87 -10.62
CA VAL A 10 -28.65 -6.70 -9.54
C VAL A 10 -27.99 -8.03 -9.14
N HIS A 11 -27.39 -8.75 -10.09
CA HIS A 11 -26.24 -9.58 -9.72
C HIS A 11 -25.00 -8.68 -9.71
N ARG A 12 -24.92 -7.81 -8.70
CA ARG A 12 -23.66 -7.17 -8.29
C ARG A 12 -22.70 -8.34 -8.08
N ARG A 13 -21.82 -8.65 -9.05
CA ARG A 13 -20.66 -9.49 -8.79
C ARG A 13 -19.85 -8.70 -7.75
N ARG A 14 -20.21 -8.88 -6.48
CA ARG A 14 -19.31 -8.56 -5.39
C ARG A 14 -18.03 -9.31 -5.76
N PRO A 15 -16.85 -8.66 -5.82
CA PRO A 15 -15.62 -9.45 -5.78
C PRO A 15 -15.78 -10.45 -4.64
N PRO A 16 -15.37 -11.73 -4.78
CA PRO A 16 -15.61 -12.74 -3.76
C PRO A 16 -15.21 -12.13 -2.42
N PHE A 17 -16.20 -11.88 -1.56
CA PHE A 17 -16.05 -11.07 -0.35
C PHE A 17 -14.88 -11.56 0.51
N VAL A 18 -14.65 -12.87 0.43
CA VAL A 18 -13.51 -13.60 1.00
C VAL A 18 -12.15 -13.12 0.46
N VAL A 19 -11.99 -12.92 -0.85
CA VAL A 19 -10.71 -12.50 -1.46
C VAL A 19 -10.34 -11.08 -1.05
N VAL A 20 -11.31 -10.15 -1.05
CA VAL A 20 -11.08 -8.77 -0.58
C VAL A 20 -10.75 -8.76 0.91
N GLY A 21 -11.47 -9.55 1.71
CA GLY A 21 -11.19 -9.71 3.13
C GLY A 21 -9.79 -10.27 3.42
N CYS A 22 -9.40 -11.37 2.79
CA CYS A 22 -8.07 -11.98 2.96
C CYS A 22 -6.95 -11.02 2.55
N PHE A 23 -7.12 -10.33 1.42
CA PHE A 23 -6.15 -9.34 0.95
C PHE A 23 -5.97 -8.19 1.95
N GLN A 24 -7.06 -7.68 2.51
CA GLN A 24 -7.03 -6.59 3.48
C GLN A 24 -6.33 -6.97 4.79
N VAL A 25 -6.52 -8.22 5.26
CA VAL A 25 -5.79 -8.75 6.43
C VAL A 25 -4.29 -8.83 6.16
N ILE A 26 -3.88 -9.30 4.97
CA ILE A 26 -2.45 -9.40 4.60
C ILE A 26 -1.81 -8.01 4.59
N LEU A 27 -2.47 -7.01 3.99
CA LEU A 27 -1.97 -5.63 3.99
C LEU A 27 -1.84 -5.05 5.40
N PHE A 28 -2.79 -5.35 6.29
CA PHE A 28 -2.73 -4.90 7.68
C PHE A 28 -1.54 -5.50 8.43
N VAL A 29 -1.30 -6.81 8.28
CA VAL A 29 -0.13 -7.49 8.85
C VAL A 29 1.17 -6.91 8.29
N MET A 30 1.22 -6.62 7.00
CA MET A 30 2.37 -5.99 6.35
C MET A 30 2.68 -4.60 6.91
N HIS A 31 1.67 -3.76 7.13
CA HIS A 31 1.85 -2.43 7.73
C HIS A 31 2.28 -2.48 9.20
N ILE A 32 1.80 -3.47 9.97
CA ILE A 32 2.30 -3.72 11.32
C ILE A 32 3.78 -4.13 11.27
N ALA A 33 4.16 -5.02 10.35
CA ALA A 33 5.55 -5.42 10.18
C ALA A 33 6.45 -4.23 9.82
N GLN A 34 5.98 -3.30 8.97
CA GLN A 34 6.71 -2.06 8.66
C GLN A 34 6.93 -1.18 9.89
N LEU A 35 5.90 -1.04 10.73
CA LEU A 35 6.00 -0.30 11.98
C LEU A 35 7.05 -0.92 12.92
N ILE A 36 6.99 -2.24 13.12
CA ILE A 36 7.91 -2.95 14.01
C ILE A 36 9.34 -2.90 13.47
N MET A 37 9.55 -3.19 12.19
CA MET A 37 10.87 -3.18 11.56
C MET A 37 11.49 -1.78 11.56
N GLY A 38 10.69 -0.74 11.29
CA GLY A 38 11.16 0.65 11.37
C GLY A 38 11.51 1.08 12.80
N ALA A 39 10.75 0.63 13.80
CA ALA A 39 10.99 0.97 15.21
C ALA A 39 12.22 0.26 15.80
N LEU A 40 12.35 -1.05 15.54
CA LEU A 40 13.43 -1.86 16.12
C LEU A 40 14.79 -1.55 15.49
N ASN A 41 14.82 -1.20 14.21
CA ASN A 41 16.06 -1.03 13.45
C ASN A 41 16.39 0.45 13.16
N LEU A 42 15.92 1.38 14.00
CA LEU A 42 16.10 2.83 13.79
C LEU A 42 17.58 3.22 13.64
N HIS A 43 18.49 2.49 14.28
CA HIS A 43 19.93 2.78 14.31
C HIS A 43 20.78 1.81 13.49
N ASP A 44 20.18 0.80 12.86
CA ASP A 44 20.92 -0.28 12.19
C ASP A 44 21.32 0.05 10.74
N CYS A 45 21.03 1.27 10.28
CA CYS A 45 21.48 1.79 8.98
C CYS A 45 21.96 3.25 9.09
N PRO A 46 23.18 3.49 9.64
CA PRO A 46 23.76 4.84 9.73
C PRO A 46 24.00 5.50 8.37
N ARG A 47 24.13 4.68 7.30
CA ARG A 47 24.31 5.19 5.94
C ARG A 47 23.10 5.97 5.43
N GLU A 48 21.89 5.56 5.81
CA GLU A 48 20.65 6.21 5.39
C GLU A 48 19.60 6.09 6.52
N PRO A 49 19.58 7.03 7.47
CA PRO A 49 18.69 6.99 8.63
C PRO A 49 17.22 7.19 8.23
N PHE A 50 16.95 7.61 6.98
CA PHE A 50 15.60 7.83 6.47
C PHE A 50 14.88 6.53 6.06
N ILE A 51 15.58 5.40 5.87
CA ILE A 51 14.94 4.11 5.55
C ILE A 51 14.03 3.61 6.69
N PRO A 52 14.50 3.49 7.96
CA PRO A 52 13.62 3.12 9.06
C PRO A 52 12.47 4.13 9.29
N ILE A 53 12.75 5.43 9.15
CA ILE A 53 11.75 6.50 9.31
C ILE A 53 10.66 6.38 8.23
N TYR A 54 11.04 6.06 7.00
CA TYR A 54 10.11 5.78 5.91
C TYR A 54 9.13 4.66 6.27
N LEU A 55 9.65 3.53 6.76
CA LEU A 55 8.83 2.38 7.16
C LEU A 55 7.88 2.72 8.33
N LEU A 56 8.37 3.49 9.32
CA LEU A 56 7.56 3.97 10.44
C LEU A 56 6.40 4.84 9.98
N VAL A 57 6.68 5.87 9.19
CA VAL A 57 5.67 6.85 8.76
C VAL A 57 4.62 6.17 7.87
N VAL A 58 5.02 5.31 6.94
CA VAL A 58 4.08 4.53 6.13
C VAL A 58 3.19 3.68 7.04
N GLY A 59 3.76 2.91 7.97
CA GLY A 59 3.00 2.04 8.86
C GLY A 59 2.00 2.81 9.74
N VAL A 60 2.42 3.91 10.37
CA VAL A 60 1.54 4.71 11.24
C VAL A 60 0.41 5.37 10.46
N VAL A 61 0.73 6.03 9.34
CA VAL A 61 -0.26 6.79 8.58
C VAL A 61 -1.33 5.88 7.99
N THR A 62 -0.96 4.70 7.47
CA THR A 62 -1.93 3.76 6.90
C THR A 62 -2.79 3.08 7.97
N LEU A 63 -2.22 2.72 9.12
CA LEU A 63 -2.97 2.14 10.25
C LEU A 63 -3.96 3.14 10.84
N LEU A 64 -3.52 4.38 11.10
CA LEU A 64 -4.39 5.44 11.61
C LEU A 64 -5.52 5.73 10.62
N PHE A 65 -5.22 5.84 9.33
CA PHE A 65 -6.25 6.08 8.32
C PHE A 65 -7.27 4.93 8.26
N SER A 66 -6.81 3.68 8.33
CA SER A 66 -7.68 2.48 8.35
C SER A 66 -8.60 2.46 9.58
N ILE A 67 -8.08 2.83 10.76
CA ILE A 67 -8.85 2.92 12.01
C ILE A 67 -9.86 4.07 11.93
N LEU A 68 -9.45 5.25 11.45
CA LEU A 68 -10.33 6.41 11.32
C LEU A 68 -11.49 6.16 10.35
N GLN A 69 -11.25 5.45 9.25
CA GLN A 69 -12.29 5.02 8.31
C GLN A 69 -13.27 4.01 8.93
N CYS A 70 -12.81 3.19 9.88
CA CYS A 70 -13.66 2.26 10.62
C CYS A 70 -14.52 2.97 11.67
N LEU A 71 -13.97 4.01 12.31
CA LEU A 71 -14.63 4.75 13.40
C LEU A 71 -15.57 5.86 12.92
N HIS A 72 -15.24 6.56 11.83
CA HIS A 72 -16.01 7.72 11.35
C HIS A 72 -16.51 7.51 9.90
N ASN A 73 -17.83 7.59 9.71
CA ASN A 73 -18.51 7.51 8.40
C ASN A 73 -18.37 8.80 7.56
N CYS A 74 -17.48 9.72 7.95
CA CYS A 74 -17.30 11.03 7.32
C CYS A 74 -16.23 10.96 6.23
N ARG A 75 -16.66 10.79 4.99
CA ARG A 75 -15.84 10.94 3.79
C ARG A 75 -15.51 12.43 3.60
N SER A 76 -14.38 12.85 4.16
CA SER A 76 -13.93 14.25 4.17
C SER A 76 -12.69 14.47 3.30
N ALA A 77 -12.41 15.74 2.98
CA ALA A 77 -11.22 16.23 2.26
C ALA A 77 -9.88 15.65 2.77
N TRP A 78 -9.86 15.17 4.03
CA TRP A 78 -8.76 14.43 4.64
C TRP A 78 -8.27 13.24 3.81
N SER A 79 -9.15 12.53 3.09
CA SER A 79 -8.71 11.43 2.23
C SER A 79 -7.80 11.90 1.10
N CYS A 80 -8.10 13.03 0.46
CA CYS A 80 -7.25 13.59 -0.59
C CYS A 80 -5.88 14.04 -0.05
N LEU A 81 -5.87 14.68 1.13
CA LEU A 81 -4.63 15.11 1.79
C LEU A 81 -3.73 13.92 2.14
N VAL A 82 -4.31 12.86 2.72
CA VAL A 82 -3.57 11.63 3.05
C VAL A 82 -3.09 10.94 1.78
N SER A 83 -3.90 10.86 0.73
CA SER A 83 -3.46 10.29 -0.55
C SER A 83 -2.29 11.05 -1.17
N LEU A 84 -2.33 12.39 -1.17
CA LEU A 84 -1.22 13.22 -1.65
C LEU A 84 0.04 13.01 -0.81
N PHE A 85 -0.10 13.01 0.51
CA PHE A 85 1.01 12.75 1.41
C PHE A 85 1.65 11.39 1.14
N VAL A 86 0.85 10.32 1.06
CA VAL A 86 1.34 8.95 0.80
C VAL A 86 1.99 8.86 -0.59
N PHE A 87 1.46 9.55 -1.60
CA PHE A 87 2.06 9.59 -2.93
C PHE A 87 3.43 10.28 -2.93
N CYS A 88 3.54 11.47 -2.32
CA CYS A 88 4.82 12.16 -2.17
C CYS A 88 5.82 11.34 -1.35
N TRP A 89 5.34 10.71 -0.27
CA TRP A 89 6.16 9.86 0.59
C TRP A 89 6.65 8.61 -0.12
N PHE A 90 5.83 7.99 -0.97
CA PHE A 90 6.24 6.88 -1.83
C PHE A 90 7.41 7.28 -2.73
N ILE A 91 7.34 8.45 -3.39
CA ILE A 91 8.45 8.97 -4.20
C ILE A 91 9.72 9.15 -3.35
N ALA A 92 9.59 9.76 -2.17
CA ALA A 92 10.72 9.93 -1.25
C ALA A 92 11.34 8.59 -0.83
N GLY A 93 10.51 7.59 -0.51
CA GLY A 93 10.96 6.24 -0.19
C GLY A 93 11.75 5.58 -1.32
N ASN A 94 11.36 5.82 -2.57
CA ASN A 94 12.11 5.34 -3.73
C ASN A 94 13.51 5.95 -3.76
N VAL A 95 13.60 7.27 -3.59
CA VAL A 95 14.90 7.96 -3.55
C VAL A 95 15.77 7.39 -2.42
N TRP A 96 15.24 7.22 -1.21
CA TRP A 96 16.01 6.72 -0.08
C TRP A 96 16.45 5.26 -0.24
N ILE A 97 15.57 4.37 -0.70
CA ILE A 97 15.90 2.95 -0.85
C ILE A 97 16.86 2.73 -2.03
N TYR A 98 16.59 3.33 -3.18
CA TYR A 98 17.40 3.10 -4.39
C TYR A 98 18.72 3.89 -4.41
N SER A 99 18.85 5.00 -3.67
CA SER A 99 20.13 5.72 -3.56
C SER A 99 21.24 4.90 -2.88
N VAL A 100 20.86 3.92 -2.06
CA VAL A 100 21.78 3.03 -1.33
C VAL A 100 21.86 1.66 -2.01
N TYR A 101 21.39 1.53 -3.25
CA TYR A 101 21.51 0.28 -4.02
C TYR A 101 22.98 -0.10 -4.14
N GLU A 102 23.29 -1.38 -3.87
CA GLU A 102 24.62 -1.88 -3.46
C GLU A 102 25.04 -1.46 -2.02
N PRO A 103 24.21 -1.77 -0.99
CA PRO A 103 24.54 -1.45 0.39
C PRO A 103 25.72 -2.29 0.90
N ASN A 104 26.52 -1.71 1.79
CA ASN A 104 27.59 -2.43 2.45
C ASN A 104 27.05 -3.12 3.72
N TYR A 105 26.99 -4.44 3.70
CA TYR A 105 26.53 -5.24 4.85
C TYR A 105 27.65 -5.55 5.86
N ASN A 106 28.89 -5.11 5.59
CA ASN A 106 30.04 -5.42 6.43
C ASN A 106 30.28 -4.31 7.47
N LYS A 107 29.77 -4.54 8.68
CA LYS A 107 29.90 -3.63 9.83
C LYS A 107 31.36 -3.32 10.20
N THR A 108 32.28 -4.24 9.92
CA THR A 108 33.70 -4.14 10.28
C THR A 108 34.52 -3.34 9.27
N ALA A 109 34.12 -3.35 7.99
CA ALA A 109 34.86 -2.67 6.94
C ALA A 109 34.56 -1.16 6.87
N SER A 110 33.32 -0.75 7.19
CA SER A 110 32.91 0.66 7.07
C SER A 110 31.72 0.98 7.99
N PRO A 111 31.96 1.36 9.26
CA PRO A 111 30.88 1.63 10.23
C PRO A 111 29.88 2.71 9.78
N HIS A 112 30.34 3.72 9.03
CA HIS A 112 29.49 4.81 8.53
C HIS A 112 28.73 4.46 7.24
N MET A 113 29.19 3.47 6.48
CA MET A 113 28.53 3.02 5.24
C MET A 113 27.76 1.70 5.39
N TYR A 114 27.67 1.21 6.62
CA TYR A 114 26.96 -0.02 6.95
C TYR A 114 25.44 0.19 6.89
N CYS A 115 24.75 -0.83 6.42
CA CYS A 115 23.30 -0.94 6.55
C CYS A 115 22.92 -2.40 6.84
N ASP A 116 22.01 -2.61 7.79
CA ASP A 116 21.55 -3.97 8.11
C ASP A 116 20.83 -4.61 6.92
N LYS A 117 21.20 -5.88 6.68
CA LYS A 117 20.71 -6.66 5.55
C LYS A 117 19.21 -6.91 5.64
N THR A 118 18.70 -7.21 6.83
CA THR A 118 17.29 -7.53 7.04
C THR A 118 16.43 -6.30 6.83
N LEU A 119 16.83 -5.17 7.43
CA LEU A 119 16.12 -3.90 7.28
C LEU A 119 16.06 -3.44 5.82
N TYR A 120 17.21 -3.41 5.13
CA TYR A 120 17.28 -2.97 3.74
C TYR A 120 16.47 -3.88 2.82
N LEU A 121 16.64 -5.20 2.93
CA LEU A 121 15.87 -6.15 2.11
C LEU A 121 14.38 -6.03 2.38
N PHE A 122 13.97 -5.89 3.65
CA PHE A 122 12.57 -5.70 3.99
C PHE A 122 11.99 -4.44 3.35
N ALA A 123 12.69 -3.30 3.41
CA ALA A 123 12.26 -2.06 2.77
C ALA A 123 12.19 -2.20 1.24
N PHE A 124 13.22 -2.80 0.64
CA PHE A 124 13.30 -3.02 -0.79
C PHE A 124 12.17 -3.93 -1.30
N TRP A 125 11.97 -5.10 -0.70
CA TRP A 125 10.90 -6.02 -1.11
C TRP A 125 9.51 -5.42 -0.89
N THR A 126 9.32 -4.72 0.22
CA THR A 126 8.09 -3.97 0.51
C THR A 126 7.78 -2.95 -0.57
N MET A 127 8.78 -2.18 -1.03
CA MET A 127 8.64 -1.21 -2.11
C MET A 127 8.22 -1.89 -3.42
N ASN A 128 8.89 -2.99 -3.79
CA ASN A 128 8.58 -3.75 -4.99
C ASN A 128 7.17 -4.38 -4.92
N LEU A 129 6.74 -4.88 -3.77
CA LEU A 129 5.38 -5.38 -3.57
C LEU A 129 4.35 -4.27 -3.79
N ASN A 130 4.58 -3.06 -3.28
CA ASN A 130 3.70 -1.92 -3.51
C ASN A 130 3.57 -1.58 -5.00
N TYR A 131 4.65 -1.67 -5.78
CA TYR A 131 4.59 -1.50 -7.23
C TYR A 131 3.75 -2.57 -7.92
N ILE A 132 3.93 -3.83 -7.55
CA ILE A 132 3.15 -4.95 -8.09
C ILE A 132 1.66 -4.75 -7.78
N LEU A 133 1.33 -4.39 -6.54
CA LEU A 133 -0.02 -4.09 -6.08
C LEU A 133 -0.66 -2.93 -6.84
N LEU A 134 0.09 -1.85 -7.07
CA LEU A 134 -0.35 -0.71 -7.89
C LEU A 134 -0.61 -1.15 -9.34
N GLY A 135 0.27 -1.94 -9.94
CA GLY A 135 0.09 -2.52 -11.26
C GLY A 135 -1.21 -3.34 -11.36
N PHE A 136 -1.42 -4.29 -10.46
CA PHE A 136 -2.67 -5.07 -10.42
C PHE A 136 -3.90 -4.19 -10.25
N SER A 137 -3.82 -3.16 -9.40
CA SER A 137 -4.91 -2.23 -9.13
C SER A 137 -5.24 -1.29 -10.29
N LEU A 138 -4.32 -1.07 -11.24
CA LEU A 138 -4.55 -0.27 -12.46
C LEU A 138 -5.02 -1.12 -13.64
N PHE A 139 -4.65 -2.41 -13.69
CA PHE A 139 -5.11 -3.35 -14.71
C PHE A 139 -6.53 -3.89 -14.46
N CYS A 140 -6.97 -3.96 -13.20
CA CYS A 140 -8.27 -4.51 -12.80
C CYS A 140 -9.51 -3.57 -12.92
N PRO A 141 -9.42 -2.23 -12.83
CA PRO A 141 -10.52 -1.30 -13.07
C PRO A 141 -10.99 -1.33 -14.53
N CYS A 142 -10.06 -1.57 -15.47
CA CYS A 142 -10.36 -1.73 -16.89
C CYS A 142 -11.32 -2.90 -17.13
N CYS A 143 -11.18 -4.01 -16.40
CA CYS A 143 -12.10 -5.16 -16.47
C CYS A 143 -13.46 -4.91 -15.79
N SER A 144 -13.55 -3.93 -14.90
CA SER A 144 -14.74 -3.60 -14.12
C SER A 144 -15.58 -2.48 -14.76
N CYS A 145 -14.94 -1.56 -15.49
CA CYS A 145 -15.61 -0.48 -16.22
C CYS A 145 -16.32 -0.97 -17.50
N PHE A 146 -15.97 -2.12 -18.06
CA PHE A 146 -16.72 -2.72 -19.18
C PHE A 146 -18.17 -3.14 -18.83
N PHE A 147 -18.55 -3.17 -17.54
CA PHE A 147 -19.90 -3.54 -17.10
C PHE A 147 -20.79 -2.38 -16.65
N VAL A 148 -20.30 -1.12 -16.68
CA VAL A 148 -21.11 0.06 -16.34
C VAL A 148 -21.09 1.08 -17.48
N LEU A 149 -21.41 0.63 -18.69
CA LEU A 149 -21.90 1.52 -19.74
C LEU A 149 -23.43 1.43 -19.75
N PRO A 150 -24.15 2.51 -19.40
CA PRO A 150 -25.56 2.60 -19.76
C PRO A 150 -25.61 2.72 -21.29
N LEU A 151 -26.08 1.67 -21.97
CA LEU A 151 -26.42 1.78 -23.39
C LEU A 151 -27.57 2.79 -23.53
N PRO A 152 -27.51 3.72 -24.50
CA PRO A 152 -28.65 4.55 -24.83
C PRO A 152 -29.68 3.65 -25.51
N TYR A 153 -30.82 3.45 -24.85
CA TYR A 153 -31.99 2.89 -25.52
C TYR A 153 -32.51 3.97 -26.48
N GLY A 154 -32.16 3.82 -27.76
CA GLY A 154 -32.74 4.54 -28.89
C GLY A 154 -33.99 3.81 -29.38
N GLU A 155 -34.99 4.61 -29.72
CA GLU A 155 -36.41 4.35 -30.05
C GLU A 155 -36.74 3.02 -30.75
#